data_AF-A0A938KIB9-F1
#
_entry.id   AF-A0A938KIB9-F1
#
_cell.length_a   1.000
_cell.length_b   1.000
_cell.length_c   1.000
_cell.angle_alpha   90.00
_cell.angle_beta   90.00
_cell.angle_gamma   90.00
#
_symmetry.space_group_name_H-M   'P 1'
#
loop_
_entity.id
_entity.type
_entity.pdbx_description
1 polymer ?
#
loop_
_entity_poly.entity_id
_entity_poly.type
_entity_poly.pdbx_seq_one_letter_code
_entity_poly.pdbx_strand_id
1 'polypeptide(L)' 'MLGLGNLERLTAKAESFVTGGRPCRLISLEALIAAREAMSRENDHLAAKELRAIAAKRAQRNRPAG' A
#
# COMPACT_ATOMS: atom_id res chain seq x y z
N MET A 1 -7.30 -20.01 2.29
CA MET A 1 -6.11 -19.69 1.46
C MET A 1 -6.35 -18.30 0.82
N LEU A 2 -5.89 -17.22 1.46
CA LEU A 2 -6.11 -15.82 1.02
C LEU A 2 -5.05 -15.38 -0.02
N GLY A 3 -4.80 -16.21 -1.03
CA GLY A 3 -3.62 -16.06 -1.90
C GLY A 3 -3.85 -15.37 -3.25
N LEU A 4 -5.07 -15.39 -3.81
CA LEU A 4 -5.29 -15.01 -5.22
C LEU A 4 -6.40 -13.98 -5.46
N GLY A 5 -7.42 -13.92 -4.60
CA GLY A 5 -8.55 -13.00 -4.79
C GLY A 5 -8.20 -11.50 -4.65
N ASN A 6 -7.11 -11.18 -3.94
CA ASN A 6 -6.65 -9.79 -3.80
C ASN A 6 -5.72 -9.36 -4.94
N LEU A 7 -5.07 -10.28 -5.68
CA LEU A 7 -4.06 -9.93 -6.68
C LEU A 7 -4.66 -9.28 -7.92
N GLU A 8 -5.79 -9.80 -8.42
CA GLU A 8 -6.52 -9.18 -9.55
C GLU A 8 -6.99 -7.78 -9.19
N ARG A 9 -7.58 -7.61 -8.00
CA ARG A 9 -8.04 -6.31 -7.51
C ARG A 9 -6.87 -5.33 -7.29
N LEU A 10 -5.73 -5.81 -6.81
CA LEU A 10 -4.51 -5.02 -6.66
C LEU A 10 -4.01 -4.53 -8.02
N THR A 11 -3.98 -5.43 -9.00
CA THR A 11 -3.48 -5.17 -10.34
C THR A 11 -4.39 -4.20 -11.10
N ALA A 12 -5.71 -4.35 -10.97
CA ALA A 12 -6.69 -3.47 -11.59
C ALA A 12 -6.61 -2.02 -11.07
N LYS A 13 -6.13 -1.84 -9.84
CA LYS A 13 -5.94 -0.53 -9.21
C LYS A 13 -4.49 -0.04 -9.24
N ALA A 14 -3.59 -0.77 -9.88
CA ALA A 14 -2.19 -0.40 -9.93
C ALA A 14 -1.95 0.68 -10.98
N GLU A 15 -1.21 1.71 -10.59
CA GLU A 15 -0.80 2.79 -11.49
C GLU A 15 0.54 2.43 -12.12
N SER A 16 0.71 2.75 -13.41
CA SER A 16 1.99 2.56 -14.10
C SER A 16 2.84 3.81 -13.96
N PHE A 17 4.08 3.63 -13.50
CA PHE A 17 5.04 4.71 -13.30
C PHE A 17 6.41 4.31 -13.85
N VAL A 18 7.17 5.28 -14.37
CA VAL A 18 8.54 5.01 -14.84
C VAL A 18 9.53 5.43 -13.76
N THR A 19 10.28 4.46 -13.24
CA THR A 19 11.34 4.69 -12.24
C THR A 19 12.67 4.18 -12.81
N GLY A 20 13.68 5.04 -12.89
CA GLY A 20 15.00 4.65 -13.42
C GLY A 20 14.96 4.13 -14.86
N GLY A 21 14.07 4.68 -15.69
CA GLY A 21 13.87 4.26 -17.08
C GLY A 21 13.12 2.95 -17.27
N ARG A 22 12.58 2.34 -16.20
CA ARG A 22 11.81 1.09 -16.27
C ARG A 22 10.35 1.32 -15.86
N PRO A 23 9.38 0.74 -16.59
CA PRO A 23 7.99 0.78 -16.16
C PRO A 23 7.79 -0.14 -14.95
N CYS A 24 7.20 0.42 -13.89
CA CYS A 24 6.85 -0.26 -12.66
C CYS A 24 5.34 -0.10 -12.43
N ARG A 25 4.70 -1.14 -11.90
CA ARG A 25 3.32 -1.05 -11.40
C ARG A 25 3.36 -0.77 -9.91
N LEU A 26 2.74 0.33 -9.51
CA LEU A 26 2.65 0.78 -8.13
C LEU A 26 1.24 0.53 -7.62
N ILE A 27 1.14 0.02 -6.40
CA ILE A 27 -0.13 -0.19 -5.71
C ILE A 27 -0.37 0.96 -4.73
N SER A 28 -1.63 1.22 -4.39
CA SER A 28 -1.93 2.24 -3.39
C SER A 28 -1.33 1.90 -2.03
N LEU A 29 -1.10 2.93 -1.21
CA LEU A 29 -0.61 2.74 0.16
C LEU A 29 -1.55 1.85 0.99
N GLU A 30 -2.86 1.98 0.79
CA GLU A 30 -3.87 1.13 1.43
C GLU A 30 -3.73 -0.34 1.01
N ALA A 31 -3.53 -0.60 -0.27
CA ALA A 31 -3.35 -1.96 -0.79
C ALA A 31 -2.06 -2.60 -0.25
N LEU A 32 -0.98 -1.82 -0.09
CA LEU A 32 0.27 -2.28 0.52
C LEU A 32 0.10 -2.66 1.99
N ILE A 33 -0.64 -1.85 2.76
CA ILE A 33 -0.95 -2.13 4.17
C ILE A 33 -1.72 -3.45 4.30
N ALA A 34 -2.79 -3.62 3.51
CA ALA A 34 -3.59 -4.84 3.51
C ALA A 34 -2.77 -6.09 3.13
N ALA A 35 -1.85 -5.96 2.16
CA ALA A 35 -0.97 -7.04 1.75
C ALA A 35 -0.01 -7.46 2.89
N ARG A 36 0.58 -6.49 3.61
CA ARG A 36 1.47 -6.76 4.75
C ARG A 36 0.73 -7.45 5.89
N GLU A 37 -0.49 -7.02 6.20
CA GLU A 37 -1.33 -7.65 7.23
C GLU A 37 -1.71 -9.09 6.90
N ALA A 38 -1.98 -9.39 5.63
CA ALA A 38 -2.34 -10.73 5.20
C ALA A 38 -1.19 -11.75 5.27
N MET A 39 0.07 -11.29 5.20
CA MET A 39 1.25 -12.17 5.24
C MET A 39 1.54 -12.74 6.64
N SER A 40 0.95 -12.16 7.69
CA SER A 40 0.95 -12.66 9.08
C SER A 40 2.33 -13.05 9.66
N ARG A 41 3.42 -12.50 9.12
CA ARG A 41 4.78 -12.62 9.67
C ARG A 41 5.00 -11.46 10.65
N GLU A 42 5.76 -11.71 11.72
CA GLU A 42 5.99 -10.73 12.79
C GLU A 42 6.54 -9.39 12.26
N ASN A 43 7.50 -9.43 11.33
CA ASN A 43 8.07 -8.23 10.70
C ASN A 43 7.07 -7.49 9.78
N ASP A 44 6.10 -8.20 9.20
CA ASP A 44 5.09 -7.59 8.33
C ASP A 44 4.05 -6.81 9.14
N HIS A 45 3.76 -7.22 10.38
CA HIS A 45 2.88 -6.48 11.29
C HIS A 45 3.48 -5.14 11.72
N LEU A 46 4.78 -5.10 12.02
CA LEU A 46 5.46 -3.85 12.35
C LEU A 46 5.43 -2.88 11.16
N ALA A 47 5.77 -3.37 9.98
CA ALA A 47 5.74 -2.58 8.75
C ALA A 47 4.32 -2.04 8.45
N ALA A 48 3.26 -2.85 8.62
CA ALA A 48 1.88 -2.40 8.44
C ALA A 48 1.52 -1.26 9.41
N LYS A 49 1.96 -1.34 10.68
CA LYS A 49 1.74 -0.29 11.68
C LYS A 49 2.42 1.02 11.31
N GLU A 50 3.66 0.97 10.84
CA GLU A 50 4.39 2.15 10.37
C GLU A 50 3.74 2.79 9.14
N LEU A 51 3.33 1.96 8.17
CA LEU A 51 2.63 2.44 6.98
C LEU A 51 1.31 3.14 7.31
N ARG A 52 0.54 2.64 8.30
CA ARG A 52 -0.65 3.33 8.81
C ARG A 52 -0.31 4.69 9.43
N ALA A 53 0.77 4.78 10.20
CA ALA A 53 1.22 6.06 10.76
C ALA A 53 1.60 7.08 9.67
N ILE A 54 2.26 6.62 8.60
CA ILE A 54 2.57 7.44 7.43
C ILE A 54 1.28 7.91 6.73
N ALA A 55 0.32 7.01 6.52
CA ALA A 55 -0.97 7.34 5.92
C ALA A 55 -1.71 8.42 6.74
N ALA A 56 -1.77 8.26 8.07
CA ALA A 56 -2.39 9.23 8.96
C ALA A 56 -1.71 10.61 8.90
N LYS A 57 -0.37 10.66 8.88
CA LYS A 57 0.38 11.91 8.72
C LYS A 57 0.11 12.59 7.38
N ARG A 58 0.03 11.81 6.29
CA ARG A 58 -0.30 12.35 4.95
C ARG A 58 -1.71 12.93 4.91
N ALA A 59 -2.69 12.27 5.53
CA ALA A 59 -4.06 12.76 5.61
C ALA A 59 -4.17 14.08 6.39
N GLN A 60 -3.44 14.21 7.51
CA GLN A 60 -3.38 15.46 8.28
C GLN A 60 -2.74 16.60 7.50
N ARG A 61 -1.67 16.31 6.75
CA ARG A 61 -0.98 17.31 5.92
C ARG A 61 -1.82 17.79 4.73
N ASN A 62 -2.73 16.96 4.21
CA ASN A 62 -3.58 17.28 3.07
C ASN A 62 -4.96 17.82 3.48
N ARG A 63 -5.19 18.08 4.78
CA ARG A 63 -6.42 18.71 5.25
C ARG A 63 -6.34 20.20 4.91
N PRO A 64 -7.25 20.75 4.08
CA PRO A 64 -7.28 22.18 3.85
C PRO A 64 -7.47 22.89 5.19
N ALA A 65 -6.65 23.90 5.47
CA ALA A 65 -6.91 24.81 6.58
C ALA A 65 -8.28 25.43 6.32
N GLY A 66 -9.26 25.07 7.16
CA GLY A 66 -10.59 25.67 7.16
C GLY A 66 -10.55 27.10 7.66
#